data_AF-A0A535SAG4-F1
#
_entry.id   AF-A0A535SAG4-F1
#
_cell.length_a   1.000
_cell.length_b   1.000
_cell.length_c   1.000
_cell.angle_alpha   90.00
_cell.angle_beta   90.00
_cell.angle_gamma   90.00
#
_symmetry.space_group_name_H-M   'P 1'
#
loop_
_entity.id
_entity.type
_entity.pdbx_description
1 polymer ?
#
loop_
_entity_poly.entity_id
_entity_poly.type
_entity_poly.pdbx_seq_one_letter_code
_entity_poly.pdbx_strand_id
1 'polypeptide(L)'
;MHERNSGGIIERTPDQHLDPPGQWPERSPRGKVYLVGAGPGDPELITLKGLNCLRAADVVVYDRLVSPLLLEEASSQARRVFVGKGPGCHSMKQ
;
A
#
# COMPACT_ATOMS: atom_id res chain seq x y z
N MET A 1 -10.11 -38.03 -15.03
CA MET A 1 -9.43 -38.43 -13.78
C MET A 1 -8.00 -37.91 -13.86
N HIS A 2 -7.60 -37.16 -12.81
CA HIS A 2 -6.25 -36.90 -12.26
C HIS A 2 -5.04 -36.91 -13.21
N GLU A 3 -4.05 -36.04 -13.15
CA GLU A 3 -3.66 -34.87 -12.37
C GLU A 3 -2.39 -34.40 -13.13
N ARG A 4 -2.18 -33.09 -13.31
CA ARG A 4 -0.83 -32.59 -13.55
C ARG A 4 -0.57 -31.45 -12.60
N ASN A 5 0.08 -31.83 -11.51
CA ASN A 5 0.74 -30.99 -10.55
C ASN A 5 1.88 -30.25 -11.26
N SER A 6 1.61 -29.07 -11.82
CA SER A 6 2.64 -28.17 -12.32
C SER A 6 2.85 -27.07 -11.28
N GLY A 7 3.67 -27.39 -10.29
CA GLY A 7 4.36 -26.39 -9.47
C GLY A 7 5.26 -25.56 -10.40
N GLY A 8 4.69 -24.51 -10.98
CA GLY A 8 5.45 -23.51 -11.70
C GLY A 8 6.31 -22.76 -10.69
N ILE A 9 7.62 -23.00 -10.76
CA ILE A 9 8.62 -22.11 -10.17
C ILE A 9 8.36 -20.74 -10.80
N ILE A 10 7.75 -19.85 -10.04
CA ILE A 10 7.67 -18.43 -10.38
C ILE A 10 9.09 -17.90 -10.26
N GLU A 11 9.81 -17.88 -11.38
CA GLU A 11 11.08 -17.16 -11.52
C GLU A 11 10.83 -15.70 -11.12
N ARG A 12 11.26 -15.34 -9.91
CA ARG A 12 11.16 -13.97 -9.42
C ARG A 12 12.36 -13.21 -9.94
N THR A 13 12.18 -12.49 -11.04
CA THR A 13 13.04 -11.34 -11.35
C THR A 13 12.84 -10.30 -10.24
N PRO A 14 13.89 -9.89 -9.49
CA PRO A 14 13.72 -9.04 -8.31
C PRO A 14 13.22 -7.62 -8.61
N ASP A 15 13.34 -7.16 -9.86
CA ASP A 15 13.24 -5.73 -10.20
C ASP A 15 12.20 -5.36 -11.28
N GLN A 16 11.35 -6.29 -11.74
CA GLN A 16 10.43 -6.04 -12.86
C GLN A 16 8.98 -5.71 -12.47
N HIS A 17 8.67 -5.50 -11.18
CA HIS A 17 7.29 -5.27 -10.71
C HIS A 17 7.06 -3.89 -10.09
N LEU A 18 7.62 -2.83 -10.67
CA LEU A 18 6.99 -1.52 -10.53
C LEU A 18 5.90 -1.44 -11.60
N ASP A 19 4.65 -1.57 -11.17
CA ASP A 19 3.49 -1.43 -12.05
C ASP A 19 3.66 -0.13 -12.90
N PRO A 20 3.50 -0.21 -14.24
CA PRO A 20 3.69 0.95 -15.09
C PRO A 20 2.74 2.08 -14.65
N PRO A 21 3.19 3.35 -14.67
CA PRO A 21 2.31 4.47 -14.36
C PRO A 21 1.10 4.44 -15.30
N GLY A 22 -0.11 4.36 -14.74
CA GLY A 22 -1.37 4.29 -15.48
C GLY A 22 -1.90 2.88 -15.77
N GLN A 23 -1.15 1.82 -15.47
CA GLN A 23 -1.66 0.45 -15.48
C GLN A 23 -1.73 -0.06 -14.05
N TRP A 24 -2.93 0.03 -13.48
CA TRP A 24 -3.22 -0.65 -12.23
C TRP A 24 -3.26 -2.14 -12.49
N PRO A 25 -2.51 -2.94 -11.73
CA PRO A 25 -2.58 -4.38 -11.91
C PRO A 25 -4.02 -4.83 -11.67
N GLU A 26 -4.52 -5.70 -12.54
CA GLU A 26 -5.78 -6.40 -12.28
C GLU A 26 -5.74 -7.01 -10.88
N ARG A 27 -6.90 -7.00 -10.20
CA ARG A 27 -7.04 -7.54 -8.84
C ARG A 27 -6.54 -8.99 -8.81
N SER A 28 -5.29 -9.19 -8.40
CA SER A 28 -4.72 -10.52 -8.29
C SER A 28 -5.37 -11.25 -7.12
N PRO A 29 -5.58 -12.57 -7.20
CA PRO A 29 -6.11 -13.36 -6.08
C PRO A 29 -5.21 -13.33 -4.84
N ARG A 30 -3.96 -12.89 -4.98
CA ARG A 30 -3.06 -12.55 -3.88
C ARG A 30 -3.12 -11.03 -3.66
N GLY A 31 -3.41 -10.58 -2.44
CA GLY A 31 -3.40 -9.16 -2.11
C GLY A 31 -2.04 -8.51 -2.35
N LYS A 32 -2.03 -7.22 -2.70
CA LYS A 32 -0.83 -6.40 -2.89
C LYS A 32 -0.67 -5.39 -1.76
N VAL A 33 0.59 -5.07 -1.43
CA VAL A 33 0.93 -4.06 -0.42
C VAL A 33 1.90 -3.07 -1.05
N TYR A 34 1.60 -1.79 -0.95
CA TYR A 34 2.46 -0.70 -1.38
C TYR A 34 2.94 0.07 -0.15
N LEU A 35 4.25 0.29 -0.03
CA LEU A 35 4.80 1.23 0.94
C LEU A 35 4.90 2.60 0.27
N VAL A 36 4.13 3.56 0.77
CA VAL A 36 4.02 4.89 0.17
C VAL A 36 4.53 5.92 1.17
N GLY A 37 5.49 6.75 0.76
CA GLY A 37 5.88 7.93 1.52
C GLY A 37 4.80 9.01 1.39
N ALA A 38 4.23 9.44 2.51
CA ALA A 38 3.16 10.45 2.57
C ALA A 38 3.62 11.89 2.28
N GLY A 39 4.94 12.12 2.18
CA GLY A 39 5.51 13.47 2.17
C GLY A 39 5.54 14.11 3.58
N PRO A 40 5.94 15.39 3.69
CA PRO A 40 6.10 16.07 4.97
C PRO A 40 4.79 16.59 5.59
N GLY A 41 3.64 16.44 4.92
CA GLY A 41 2.32 16.76 5.47
C GLY A 41 1.39 17.48 4.50
N ASP A 42 1.95 18.30 3.60
CA ASP A 42 1.20 18.90 2.50
C ASP A 42 0.79 17.81 1.48
N PRO A 43 -0.51 17.63 1.18
CA PRO A 43 -0.98 16.64 0.22
C PRO A 43 -0.38 16.78 -1.17
N GLU A 44 0.05 17.97 -1.61
CA GLU A 44 0.68 18.16 -2.93
C GLU A 44 2.11 17.61 -3.00
N LEU A 45 2.71 17.29 -1.86
CA LEU A 45 4.09 16.79 -1.77
C LEU A 45 4.17 15.25 -1.73
N ILE A 46 3.04 14.54 -1.77
CA ILE A 46 3.04 13.11 -2.08
C ILE A 46 3.40 12.90 -3.56
N THR A 47 4.05 11.79 -3.88
CA THR A 47 4.26 11.43 -5.30
C THR A 47 2.93 11.12 -6.00
N LEU A 48 2.84 11.39 -7.29
CA LEU A 48 1.67 11.03 -8.11
C LEU A 48 1.30 9.54 -7.98
N LYS A 49 2.30 8.65 -7.98
CA LYS A 49 2.09 7.20 -7.77
C LYS A 49 1.55 6.90 -6.38
N GLY A 50 2.03 7.58 -5.35
CA GLY A 50 1.56 7.42 -3.97
C GLY A 50 0.09 7.84 -3.80
N LEU A 51 -0.28 9.00 -4.34
CA LEU A 51 -1.66 9.50 -4.31
C LEU A 51 -2.62 8.55 -5.03
N ASN A 52 -2.18 8.10 -6.19
CA ASN A 52 -2.84 7.06 -6.97
C ASN A 52 -3.08 5.79 -6.14
N CYS A 53 -2.04 5.30 -5.43
CA CYS A 53 -2.16 4.08 -4.64
C CYS A 53 -3.13 4.28 -3.47
N LEU A 54 -3.09 5.46 -2.85
CA LEU A 54 -3.97 5.83 -1.75
C LEU A 54 -5.44 5.87 -2.18
N ARG A 55 -5.74 6.47 -3.33
CA ARG A 55 -7.08 6.54 -3.92
C ARG A 55 -7.63 5.15 -4.28
N ALA A 56 -6.78 4.24 -4.75
CA ALA A 56 -7.15 2.89 -5.16
C ALA A 56 -7.17 1.86 -4.01
N ALA A 57 -6.69 2.20 -2.82
CA ALA A 57 -6.51 1.25 -1.73
C ALA A 57 -7.86 0.79 -1.14
N ASP A 58 -8.01 -0.53 -0.96
CA ASP A 58 -9.08 -1.10 -0.15
C ASP A 58 -8.85 -0.90 1.36
N VAL A 59 -7.58 -0.84 1.77
CA VAL A 59 -7.15 -0.69 3.17
C VAL A 59 -5.96 0.26 3.22
N VAL A 60 -6.05 1.27 4.09
CA VAL A 60 -4.98 2.24 4.34
C VAL A 60 -4.48 2.06 5.76
N VAL A 61 -3.23 1.65 5.92
CA VAL A 61 -2.54 1.55 7.21
C VAL A 61 -1.63 2.77 7.36
N TYR A 62 -1.81 3.55 8.42
CA TYR A 62 -1.11 4.84 8.59
C TYR A 62 -0.74 5.10 10.05
N ASP A 63 0.28 5.93 10.26
CA ASP A 63 0.73 6.32 11.60
C ASP A 63 0.37 7.78 11.93
N ARG A 64 0.96 8.32 13.00
CA ARG A 64 0.67 9.66 13.53
C ARG A 64 1.19 10.79 12.64
N LEU A 65 2.22 10.55 11.83
CA LEU A 65 2.88 11.59 11.04
C LEU A 65 2.12 11.88 9.73
N VAL A 66 1.20 11.00 9.35
CA VAL A 66 0.39 11.18 8.15
C VAL A 66 -0.66 12.26 8.38
N SER A 67 -0.69 13.25 7.48
CA SER A 67 -1.66 14.35 7.51
C SER A 67 -3.10 13.82 7.32
N PRO A 68 -4.08 14.27 8.12
CA PRO A 68 -5.48 13.93 7.93
C PRO A 68 -6.02 14.29 6.55
N LEU A 69 -5.59 15.43 5.98
CA LEU A 69 -5.99 15.87 4.64
C LEU A 69 -5.59 14.85 3.58
N LEU A 70 -4.43 14.20 3.73
CA LEU A 70 -4.02 13.16 2.80
C LEU A 70 -4.92 11.92 2.92
N LEU A 71 -5.39 11.57 4.12
CA LEU A 71 -6.30 10.43 4.32
C LEU A 71 -7.69 10.64 3.70
N GLU A 72 -8.08 11.90 3.44
CA GLU A 72 -9.31 12.24 2.72
C GLU A 72 -9.26 11.85 1.25
N GLU A 73 -8.06 11.73 0.67
CA GLU A 73 -7.86 11.23 -0.70
C GLU A 73 -8.12 9.73 -0.83
N ALA A 74 -8.11 8.98 0.27
CA ALA A 74 -8.47 7.57 0.24
C ALA A 74 -9.95 7.40 -0.10
N SER A 75 -10.28 6.36 -0.87
CA SER A 75 -11.67 6.00 -1.18
C SER A 75 -12.54 5.99 0.09
N SER A 76 -13.78 6.46 -0.01
CA SER A 76 -14.75 6.42 1.09
C SER A 76 -15.10 4.98 1.53
N GLN A 77 -14.84 3.99 0.67
CA GLN A 77 -15.00 2.57 0.97
C GLN A 77 -13.73 1.94 1.58
N ALA A 78 -12.61 2.67 1.60
CA ALA A 78 -11.35 2.15 2.11
C ALA A 78 -11.40 2.04 3.64
N ARG A 79 -10.98 0.89 4.18
CA ARG A 79 -10.80 0.73 5.62
C ARG A 79 -9.52 1.41 6.07
N ARG A 80 -9.63 2.39 6.97
CA ARG A 80 -8.48 3.10 7.55
C ARG A 80 -8.08 2.44 8.87
N VAL A 81 -6.79 2.11 9.02
CA VAL A 81 -6.22 1.43 10.19
C VAL A 81 -5.06 2.27 10.74
N PHE A 82 -5.30 2.91 11.88
CA PHE A 82 -4.27 3.68 12.57
C PHE A 82 -3.33 2.75 13.36
N VAL A 83 -2.02 2.90 13.15
CA VAL A 83 -0.96 2.13 13.84
C VAL A 83 0.07 3.02 14.55
N GLY A 84 -0.19 4.33 14.62
CA GLY A 84 0.68 5.28 15.29
C GLY A 84 0.73 5.09 16.80
N LYS A 85 1.84 5.48 17.43
CA LYS A 85 2.21 4.97 18.76
C LYS A 85 2.02 5.83 20.00
N GLY A 86 1.48 7.04 20.05
CA GLY A 86 1.64 7.92 21.24
C GLY A 86 3.11 8.16 21.75
N PRO A 87 3.45 9.30 22.35
CA PRO A 87 4.67 9.43 23.15
C PRO A 87 4.56 8.53 24.40
N GLY A 88 5.56 7.69 24.68
CA GLY A 88 5.63 6.88 25.92
C GLY A 88 5.13 5.44 25.85
N CYS A 89 4.51 5.01 24.74
CA CYS A 89 4.04 3.62 24.56
C CYS A 89 5.01 2.80 23.69
N HIS A 90 6.09 2.30 24.29
CA HIS A 90 7.03 1.40 23.64
C HIS A 90 6.41 0.01 23.44
N SER A 91 5.78 -0.25 22.29
CA SER A 91 5.18 -1.58 22.09
C SER A 91 6.16 -2.69 21.71
N MET A 92 7.42 -2.41 21.32
CA MET A 92 8.46 -3.43 21.01
C MET A 92 9.84 -2.78 21.01
N LYS A 93 10.88 -3.46 21.52
CA LYS A 93 12.28 -3.16 21.20
C LYS A 93 12.57 -3.66 19.78
N GLN A 94 13.18 -2.81 18.96
CA GLN A 94 13.58 -3.10 17.58
C GLN A 94 14.97 -3.76 17.56
#